data_AF-A0A0G1J5X5-F1
#
_entry.id   AF-A0A0G1J5X5-F1
#
_cell.length_a   1.000
_cell.length_b   1.000
_cell.length_c   1.000
_cell.angle_alpha   90.00
_cell.angle_beta   90.00
_cell.angle_gamma   90.00
#
_symmetry.space_group_name_H-M   'P 1'
#
loop_
_entity.id
_entity.type
_entity.pdbx_description
1 polymer ?
#
loop_
_entity_poly.entity_id
_entity_poly.type
_entity_poly.pdbx_seq_one_letter_code
_entity_poly.pdbx_strand_id
1 'polypeptide(L)'
;MRPTDQRHNFGCGVACLAFVLKIDYSQVVYSLGEVKAKERGFYCGDLVEFLLRFNRVYSSRYIKPRLKKQIYRDGVVVFIKRTRKYPAGHYLTYFNGRWMDSWINFQRNNNLGEARAGFRKKLPGIPIYALFPETGIKF
;
A
#
# COMPACT_ATOMS: atom_id res chain seq x y z
N MET A 1 8.69 0.82 -13.41
CA MET A 1 7.28 0.88 -12.94
C MET A 1 7.02 2.28 -12.40
N ARG A 2 5.93 2.94 -12.83
CA ARG A 2 5.56 4.29 -12.37
C ARG A 2 4.83 4.21 -11.02
N PRO A 3 5.18 5.02 -10.01
CA PRO A 3 4.46 5.04 -8.74
C PRO A 3 3.02 5.52 -8.95
N THR A 4 2.08 5.04 -8.13
CA THR A 4 0.65 5.34 -8.28
C THR A 4 0.18 6.33 -7.23
N ASP A 5 -0.30 7.49 -7.69
CA ASP A 5 -0.85 8.54 -6.83
C ASP A 5 -2.13 8.07 -6.14
N GLN A 6 -2.25 8.36 -4.85
CA GLN A 6 -3.50 8.21 -4.11
C GLN A 6 -4.50 9.28 -4.55
N ARG A 7 -5.73 8.87 -4.86
CA ARG A 7 -6.80 9.79 -5.34
C ARG A 7 -7.98 9.93 -4.38
N HIS A 8 -7.92 9.30 -3.21
CA HIS A 8 -8.95 9.35 -2.16
C HIS A 8 -8.29 9.43 -0.78
N ASN A 9 -8.94 10.02 0.22
CA ASN A 9 -8.34 10.26 1.55
C ASN A 9 -7.79 8.99 2.23
N PHE A 10 -8.41 7.84 2.02
CA PHE A 10 -7.99 6.54 2.57
C PHE A 10 -7.60 5.54 1.47
N GLY A 11 -7.16 6.06 0.32
CA GLY A 11 -6.83 5.30 -0.88
C GLY A 11 -5.41 4.70 -0.93
N CYS A 12 -4.62 4.76 0.13
CA CYS A 12 -3.22 4.29 0.10
C CYS A 12 -3.11 2.79 -0.21
N GLY A 13 -4.03 1.97 0.31
CA GLY A 13 -4.11 0.55 -0.03
C GLY A 13 -4.44 0.32 -1.51
N VAL A 14 -5.39 1.10 -2.05
CA VAL A 14 -5.79 1.06 -3.47
C VAL A 14 -4.59 1.37 -4.37
N ALA A 15 -3.85 2.43 -4.06
CA ALA A 15 -2.66 2.80 -4.83
C ALA A 15 -1.57 1.73 -4.79
N CYS A 16 -1.36 1.07 -3.65
CA CYS A 16 -0.46 -0.07 -3.55
C CYS A 16 -0.90 -1.23 -4.45
N LEU A 17 -2.18 -1.59 -4.43
CA LEU A 17 -2.71 -2.67 -5.28
C LEU A 17 -2.61 -2.34 -6.78
N ALA A 18 -2.98 -1.12 -7.17
CA ALA A 18 -2.85 -0.65 -8.55
C ALA A 18 -1.41 -0.73 -9.04
N PHE A 19 -0.45 -0.29 -8.21
CA PHE A 19 0.98 -0.39 -8.50
C PHE A 19 1.45 -1.84 -8.64
N VAL A 20 1.11 -2.71 -7.68
CA VAL A 20 1.49 -4.14 -7.67
C VAL A 20 0.94 -4.88 -8.88
N LEU A 21 -0.31 -4.61 -9.26
CA LEU A 21 -1.02 -5.29 -10.35
C LEU A 21 -0.78 -4.65 -11.73
N LYS A 22 -0.16 -3.46 -11.79
CA LYS A 22 0.02 -2.68 -13.02
C LYS A 22 -1.32 -2.33 -13.70
N ILE A 23 -2.32 -1.98 -12.89
CA ILE A 23 -3.67 -1.61 -13.37
C ILE A 23 -4.03 -0.21 -12.89
N ASP A 24 -5.12 0.34 -13.42
CA ASP A 24 -5.54 1.69 -13.08
C ASP A 24 -6.11 1.78 -11.67
N TYR A 25 -5.77 2.86 -10.97
CA TYR A 25 -6.29 3.15 -9.63
C TYR A 25 -7.83 3.13 -9.59
N SER A 26 -8.49 3.65 -10.63
CA SER A 26 -9.96 3.69 -10.72
C SER A 26 -10.58 2.29 -10.81
N GLN A 27 -9.93 1.33 -11.48
CA GLN A 27 -10.39 -0.05 -11.56
C GLN A 27 -10.37 -0.71 -10.17
N VAL A 28 -9.31 -0.47 -9.41
CA VAL A 28 -9.20 -0.97 -8.03
C VAL A 28 -10.29 -0.35 -7.13
N VAL A 29 -10.51 0.97 -7.22
CA VAL A 29 -11.57 1.64 -6.44
C VAL A 29 -12.95 1.11 -6.80
N TYR A 30 -13.25 0.97 -8.09
CA TYR A 30 -14.54 0.47 -8.54
C TYR A 30 -14.85 -0.90 -7.94
N SER A 31 -13.87 -1.80 -7.90
CA SER A 31 -14.06 -3.15 -7.35
C SER A 31 -14.07 -3.21 -5.82
N LEU A 32 -13.32 -2.34 -5.13
CA LEU A 32 -13.21 -2.36 -3.68
C LEU A 32 -14.26 -1.48 -2.97
N GLY A 33 -14.83 -0.51 -3.69
CA GLY A 33 -15.83 0.42 -3.20
C GLY A 33 -15.28 1.82 -2.95
N GLU A 34 -15.83 2.80 -3.65
CA GLU A 34 -15.41 4.20 -3.58
C GLU A 34 -15.65 4.83 -2.21
N VAL A 35 -16.79 4.56 -1.58
CA VAL A 35 -17.12 5.05 -0.23
C VAL A 35 -16.06 4.61 0.79
N LYS A 36 -15.62 3.34 0.72
CA LYS A 36 -14.52 2.85 1.58
C LYS A 36 -13.25 3.67 1.36
N ALA A 37 -12.86 3.90 0.12
CA ALA A 37 -11.66 4.67 -0.22
C ALA A 37 -11.74 6.14 0.24
N LYS A 38 -12.95 6.74 0.26
CA LYS A 38 -13.19 8.12 0.70
C LYS A 38 -13.17 8.30 2.22
N GLU A 39 -13.67 7.32 2.97
CA GLU A 39 -14.08 7.58 4.38
C GLU A 39 -13.35 6.74 5.44
N ARG A 40 -12.92 5.51 5.11
CA ARG A 40 -12.42 4.56 6.14
C ARG A 40 -11.18 3.77 5.77
N GLY A 41 -10.93 3.57 4.48
CA GLY A 41 -9.87 2.74 3.97
C GLY A 41 -10.22 1.25 3.99
N PHE A 42 -9.16 0.43 3.94
CA PHE A 42 -9.26 -1.01 3.73
C PHE A 42 -8.39 -1.76 4.73
N TYR A 43 -8.92 -2.87 5.24
CA TYR A 43 -8.17 -3.81 6.03
C TYR A 43 -7.29 -4.67 5.12
N CYS A 44 -6.24 -5.27 5.68
CA CYS A 44 -5.36 -6.15 4.91
C CYS A 44 -6.14 -7.34 4.30
N GLY A 45 -7.21 -7.80 4.94
CA GLY A 45 -8.11 -8.82 4.40
C GLY A 45 -8.79 -8.40 3.10
N ASP A 46 -9.37 -7.19 3.05
CA ASP A 46 -9.98 -6.64 1.82
C ASP A 46 -8.97 -6.63 0.66
N LEU A 47 -7.73 -6.23 0.94
CA LEU A 47 -6.67 -6.11 -0.06
C LEU A 47 -6.17 -7.48 -0.55
N VAL A 48 -6.04 -8.46 0.34
CA VAL A 48 -5.65 -9.84 -0.02
C VAL A 48 -6.75 -10.51 -0.86
N GLU A 49 -8.01 -10.35 -0.46
CA GLU A 49 -9.15 -10.90 -1.23
C GLU A 49 -9.18 -10.31 -2.64
N PHE A 50 -8.93 -9.00 -2.78
CA PHE A 50 -8.84 -8.37 -4.09
C PHE A 50 -7.67 -8.91 -4.93
N LEU A 51 -6.48 -9.07 -4.34
CA LEU A 51 -5.32 -9.65 -5.05
C LEU A 51 -5.62 -11.05 -5.58
N LEU A 52 -6.37 -11.86 -4.82
CA LEU A 52 -6.76 -13.22 -5.23
C LEU A 52 -7.61 -13.20 -6.51
N ARG A 53 -8.47 -12.20 -6.72
CA ARG A 53 -9.28 -12.03 -7.94
C ARG A 53 -8.42 -11.85 -9.20
N PHE A 54 -7.15 -11.46 -9.03
CA PHE A 54 -6.15 -11.33 -10.10
C PHE A 54 -5.13 -12.49 -10.10
N ASN A 55 -5.48 -13.62 -9.50
CA ASN A 55 -4.60 -14.79 -9.34
C ASN A 55 -3.26 -14.45 -8.65
N ARG A 56 -3.26 -13.43 -7.77
CA ARG A 56 -2.11 -13.07 -6.94
C ARG A 56 -2.35 -13.56 -5.53
N VAL A 57 -1.66 -14.65 -5.17
CA VAL A 57 -1.77 -15.23 -3.83
C VAL A 57 -0.88 -14.46 -2.86
N TYR A 58 -1.52 -13.91 -1.82
CA TYR A 58 -0.87 -13.15 -0.77
C TYR A 58 -1.33 -13.63 0.60
N SER A 59 -0.47 -13.50 1.60
CA SER A 59 -0.85 -13.69 3.01
C SER A 59 -0.66 -12.40 3.80
N SER A 60 -1.66 -12.01 4.57
CA SER A 60 -1.56 -10.90 5.53
C SER A 60 -1.03 -11.41 6.86
N ARG A 61 0.00 -10.75 7.41
CA ARG A 61 0.62 -11.14 8.69
C ARG A 61 0.98 -9.92 9.53
N TYR A 62 0.79 -10.05 10.85
CA TYR A 62 1.33 -9.10 11.82
C TYR A 62 2.86 -9.18 11.86
N ILE A 63 3.54 -8.03 11.89
CA ILE A 63 5.00 -7.95 11.84
C ILE A 63 5.63 -8.25 13.19
N LYS A 64 6.00 -9.53 13.37
CA LYS A 64 6.87 -9.99 14.48
C LYS A 64 8.36 -9.73 14.15
N PRO A 65 9.27 -9.68 15.14
CA PRO A 65 10.71 -9.47 14.91
C PRO A 65 11.31 -10.35 13.82
N ARG A 66 10.94 -11.64 13.78
CA ARG A 66 11.39 -12.62 12.77
C ARG A 66 10.98 -12.29 11.33
N LEU A 67 9.92 -11.50 11.13
CA LEU A 67 9.42 -11.11 9.80
C LEU A 67 9.95 -9.75 9.34
N LYS A 68 10.64 -8.98 10.20
CA LYS A 68 11.10 -7.62 9.87
C LYS A 68 12.00 -7.55 8.64
N LYS A 69 12.83 -8.57 8.39
CA LYS A 69 13.69 -8.60 7.20
C LYS A 69 12.92 -8.94 5.93
N GLN A 70 11.82 -9.69 6.06
CA GLN A 70 11.03 -10.16 4.91
C GLN A 70 10.23 -9.05 4.24
N ILE A 71 10.00 -7.92 4.92
CA ILE A 71 9.25 -6.80 4.35
C ILE A 71 9.99 -6.10 3.21
N TYR A 72 11.30 -6.34 3.09
CA TYR A 72 12.17 -5.79 2.05
C TYR A 72 12.24 -6.71 0.82
N ARG A 73 11.09 -7.28 0.44
CA ARG A 73 10.94 -8.10 -0.76
C ARG A 73 9.99 -7.41 -1.72
N ASP A 74 10.31 -7.46 -3.00
CA ASP A 74 9.49 -6.79 -4.01
C ASP A 74 8.05 -7.33 -4.01
N GLY A 75 7.11 -6.40 -4.16
CA GLY A 75 5.67 -6.66 -4.13
C GLY A 75 5.08 -6.81 -2.73
N VAL A 76 5.88 -6.74 -1.66
CA VAL A 76 5.36 -6.68 -0.29
C VAL A 76 4.67 -5.34 -0.07
N VAL A 77 3.45 -5.37 0.45
CA VAL A 77 2.72 -4.18 0.89
C VAL A 77 2.73 -4.14 2.41
N VAL A 78 3.19 -3.06 3.02
CA VAL A 78 3.19 -2.88 4.48
C VAL A 78 2.17 -1.85 4.91
N PHE A 79 1.56 -2.07 6.06
CA PHE A 79 0.80 -1.06 6.78
C PHE A 79 1.64 -0.53 7.94
N ILE A 80 1.94 0.78 7.92
CA ILE A 80 2.57 1.45 9.05
C ILE A 80 1.53 1.93 10.05
N LYS A 81 1.87 1.82 11.34
CA LYS A 81 0.97 2.18 12.44
C LYS A 81 0.59 3.65 12.41
N ARG A 82 -0.56 3.94 13.02
CA ARG A 82 -1.02 5.30 13.32
C ARG A 82 0.02 6.05 14.14
N THR A 83 0.27 7.29 13.75
CA THR A 83 1.16 8.23 14.45
C THR A 83 0.62 9.65 14.26
N ARG A 84 1.18 10.64 14.96
CA ARG A 84 0.86 12.05 14.70
C ARG A 84 1.09 12.45 13.22
N LYS A 85 2.09 11.85 12.57
CA LYS A 85 2.41 12.06 11.16
C LYS A 85 1.43 11.34 10.24
N TYR A 86 1.00 10.14 10.58
CA TYR A 86 0.07 9.34 9.78
C TYR A 86 -1.11 8.95 10.66
N PRO A 87 -2.12 9.83 10.85
CA PRO A 87 -3.18 9.62 11.84
C PRO A 87 -4.04 8.39 11.53
N ALA A 88 -4.23 8.07 10.25
CA ALA A 88 -4.95 6.88 9.81
C ALA A 88 -4.06 5.62 9.68
N GLY A 89 -2.74 5.76 9.84
CA GLY A 89 -1.76 4.80 9.33
C GLY A 89 -1.54 5.02 7.83
N HIS A 90 -0.73 4.17 7.20
CA HIS A 90 -0.44 4.32 5.76
C HIS A 90 0.03 3.01 5.14
N TYR A 91 -0.40 2.72 3.92
CA TYR A 91 0.10 1.58 3.15
C TYR A 91 1.24 2.01 2.22
N LEU A 92 2.28 1.19 2.12
CA LEU A 92 3.40 1.38 1.20
C LEU A 92 3.78 0.05 0.55
N THR A 93 4.25 0.07 -0.69
CA THR A 93 4.73 -1.13 -1.39
C THR A 93 6.25 -1.12 -1.52
N TYR A 94 6.92 -2.23 -1.23
CA TYR A 94 8.35 -2.35 -1.51
C TYR A 94 8.59 -2.79 -2.95
N PHE A 95 9.49 -2.10 -3.64
CA PHE A 95 9.87 -2.41 -5.02
C PHE A 95 11.25 -1.87 -5.35
N ASN A 96 12.12 -2.71 -5.91
CA ASN A 96 13.44 -2.37 -6.39
C ASN A 96 14.27 -1.57 -5.36
N GLY A 97 14.33 -2.08 -4.13
CA GLY A 97 15.14 -1.49 -3.06
C GLY A 97 14.49 -0.29 -2.36
N ARG A 98 13.26 0.10 -2.72
CA ARG A 98 12.60 1.34 -2.25
C ARG A 98 11.15 1.11 -1.87
N TRP A 99 10.61 2.03 -1.07
CA TRP A 99 9.19 2.07 -0.70
C TRP A 99 8.44 3.02 -1.63
N MET A 100 7.55 2.48 -2.44
CA MET A 100 6.52 3.25 -3.13
C MET A 100 5.53 3.78 -2.09
N ASP A 101 5.51 5.10 -1.95
CA ASP A 101 4.58 5.85 -1.11
C ASP A 101 3.59 6.55 -2.05
N SER A 102 2.30 6.28 -1.90
CA SER A 102 1.24 6.85 -2.74
C SER A 102 0.97 8.34 -2.48
N TRP A 103 1.53 8.90 -1.41
CA TRP A 103 1.41 10.32 -1.03
C TRP A 103 2.70 10.80 -0.34
N ILE A 104 3.79 10.84 -1.10
CA ILE A 104 5.14 11.13 -0.58
C ILE A 104 5.26 12.54 0.05
N ASN A 105 4.45 13.49 -0.43
CA ASN A 105 4.41 14.87 0.02
C ASN A 105 3.38 15.15 1.13
N PHE A 106 2.67 14.15 1.67
CA PHE A 106 1.62 14.31 2.68
C PHE A 106 2.03 15.18 3.88
N GLN A 107 3.26 14.98 4.39
CA GLN A 107 3.77 15.72 5.56
C GLN A 107 4.05 17.20 5.27
N ARG A 108 4.16 17.58 3.99
CA ARG A 108 4.37 18.97 3.56
C ARG A 108 3.05 19.61 3.17
N ASN A 109 2.20 18.86 2.49
CA ASN A 109 0.87 19.28 2.08
C ASN A 109 -0.11 18.09 2.19
N ASN A 110 -1.14 18.28 3.02
CA ASN A 110 -2.24 17.33 3.20
C ASN A 110 -3.45 17.69 2.30
N ASN A 111 -3.20 18.32 1.16
CA ASN A 111 -4.20 18.51 0.10
C ASN A 111 -4.17 17.30 -0.84
N LEU A 112 -5.26 16.53 -0.86
CA LEU A 112 -5.39 15.35 -1.72
C LEU A 112 -5.27 15.68 -3.21
N GLY A 113 -5.74 16.86 -3.65
CA GLY A 113 -5.62 17.30 -5.05
C GLY A 113 -4.18 17.52 -5.51
N GLU A 114 -3.25 17.62 -4.56
CA GLU A 114 -1.81 17.75 -4.81
C GLU A 114 -1.01 16.51 -4.38
N ALA A 115 -1.68 15.41 -4.06
CA ALA A 115 -1.02 14.17 -3.69
C ALA A 115 -0.14 13.67 -4.82
N ARG A 116 1.12 13.38 -4.50
CA ARG A 116 2.10 12.79 -5.42
C ARG A 116 2.67 11.52 -4.83
N ALA A 117 2.71 10.48 -5.61
CA ALA A 117 3.42 9.27 -5.28
C ALA A 117 4.90 9.38 -5.62
N GLY A 118 5.70 8.57 -4.94
CA GLY A 118 7.13 8.53 -5.18
C GLY A 118 7.80 7.39 -4.44
N PHE A 119 9.11 7.31 -4.58
CA PHE A 119 9.90 6.27 -3.93
C PHE A 119 10.71 6.85 -2.77
N ARG A 120 10.62 6.21 -1.59
CA ARG A 120 11.45 6.49 -0.43
C ARG A 120 12.49 5.40 -0.24
N LYS A 121 13.73 5.78 0.11
CA LYS A 121 14.77 4.81 0.49
C LYS A 121 14.49 4.13 1.83
N LYS A 122 13.80 4.81 2.75
CA LYS A 122 13.51 4.32 4.10
C LYS A 122 12.00 4.31 4.35
N LEU A 123 11.53 3.33 5.11
CA LEU A 123 10.14 3.26 5.53
C LEU A 123 9.84 4.41 6.51
N PRO A 124 8.79 5.22 6.30
CA PRO A 124 8.56 6.43 7.08
C PRO A 124 7.85 6.19 8.42
N GLY A 125 7.67 4.94 8.84
CA GLY A 125 6.96 4.57 10.05
C GLY A 125 7.24 3.14 10.48
N ILE A 126 6.62 2.74 11.59
CA ILE A 126 6.77 1.38 12.15
C ILE A 126 5.74 0.47 11.47
N PRO A 127 6.15 -0.57 10.73
CA PRO A 127 5.23 -1.51 10.10
C PRO A 127 4.61 -2.41 11.17
N ILE A 128 3.29 -2.62 11.09
CA ILE A 128 2.55 -3.50 12.00
C ILE A 128 1.90 -4.68 11.29
N TYR A 129 1.54 -4.51 10.02
CA TYR A 129 1.07 -5.59 9.16
C TYR A 129 1.80 -5.54 7.82
N ALA A 130 1.89 -6.68 7.16
CA ALA A 130 2.29 -6.73 5.76
C ALA A 130 1.56 -7.84 5.01
N LEU A 131 1.41 -7.62 3.72
CA LEU A 131 0.90 -8.55 2.73
C LEU A 131 2.11 -9.10 2.00
N PHE A 132 2.36 -10.40 2.16
CA PHE A 132 3.47 -11.10 1.54
C PHE A 132 2.99 -11.87 0.32
N PRO A 133 3.58 -11.68 -0.87
CA PRO A 133 3.32 -12.55 -2.00
C PRO A 133 3.82 -13.96 -1.67
N GLU A 134 3.02 -14.98 -1.98
CA GLU A 134 3.50 -16.36 -1.92
C GLU A 134 4.55 -16.61 -3.01
N THR A 135 5.49 -17.52 -2.76
CA THR A 135 6.65 -17.77 -3.62
C THR A 135 6.23 -18.07 -5.06
N GLY A 136 6.80 -17.33 -6.03
CA GLY A 136 6.57 -17.55 -7.47
C GLY A 136 6.18 -16.30 -8.27
N ILE A 137 5.80 -15.20 -7.61
CA ILE A 137 5.39 -13.97 -8.31
C ILE A 137 6.63 -13.14 -8.68
N LYS A 138 6.95 -13.06 -9.97
CA LYS A 138 7.92 -12.10 -10.53
C LYS A 138 7.19 -10.78 -10.86
N PHE A 139 7.70 -9.66 -10.36
CA PHE A 139 7.14 -8.30 -10.56
C PHE A 139 7.81 -7.55 -11.71
#